data_AF-A0A957IYA3-F1
#
_entry.id   AF-A0A957IYA3-F1
#
_cell.length_a   1.000
_cell.length_b   1.000
_cell.length_c   1.000
_cell.angle_alpha   90.00
_cell.angle_beta   90.00
_cell.angle_gamma   90.00
#
_symmetry.space_group_name_H-M   'P 1'
#
loop_
_entity.id
_entity.type
_entity.pdbx_description
1 polymer ?
#
loop_
_entity_poly.entity_id
_entity_poly.type
_entity_poly.pdbx_seq_one_letter_code
_entity_poly.pdbx_strand_id
1 'polypeptide(L)'
;MITPVRVTKQSPFLGESCALCKAPFAPGDDIVICPEDATRHHVPCWRANGGKCAALGCQGHGEVDSPSMPPPQAEVTAEDGRSKVRALPSSSFGCAQSCFLISVGLALLLFAISCFGLWAILDYVLIEILGWPYRAPLTGLIPWLFLVISFS
;
A
#
# COMPACT_ATOMS: atom_id res chain seq x y z
N MET A 1 -6.25 -19.56 25.65
CA MET A 1 -6.68 -18.33 26.33
C MET A 1 -5.62 -17.27 26.10
N ILE A 2 -6.01 -16.13 25.52
CA ILE A 2 -5.09 -15.06 25.12
C ILE A 2 -5.05 -14.01 26.23
N THR A 3 -3.85 -13.75 26.75
CA THR A 3 -3.66 -12.75 27.80
C THR A 3 -3.62 -11.34 27.18
N PRO A 4 -4.49 -10.41 27.60
CA PRO A 4 -4.43 -9.04 27.12
C PRO A 4 -3.18 -8.34 27.67
N VAL A 5 -2.56 -7.54 26.81
CA VAL A 5 -1.40 -6.72 27.13
C VAL A 5 -1.84 -5.27 27.26
N ARG A 6 -1.47 -4.61 28.36
CA ARG A 6 -1.77 -3.20 28.55
C ARG A 6 -0.71 -2.32 27.91
N VAL A 7 -1.15 -1.39 27.06
CA VAL A 7 -0.29 -0.41 26.40
C VAL A 7 0.09 0.66 27.42
N THR A 8 1.38 0.87 27.63
CA THR A 8 1.91 1.93 28.51
C THR A 8 2.60 2.99 27.66
N LYS A 9 2.92 4.15 28.26
CA LYS A 9 3.66 5.24 27.57
C LYS A 9 5.02 4.80 27.01
N GLN A 10 5.59 3.70 27.53
CA GLN A 10 6.88 3.14 27.13
C GLN A 10 6.72 1.85 26.31
N SER A 11 5.48 1.41 26.06
CA SER A 11 5.25 0.17 25.34
C SER A 11 5.61 0.32 23.85
N PRO A 12 6.18 -0.73 23.23
CA PRO A 12 6.54 -0.69 21.81
C PRO A 12 5.33 -0.63 20.88
N PHE A 13 4.13 -0.90 21.41
CA PHE A 13 2.87 -0.93 20.65
C PHE A 13 2.21 0.44 20.50
N LEU A 14 2.79 1.46 21.12
CA LEU A 14 2.21 2.80 21.15
C LEU A 14 2.27 3.45 19.76
N GLY A 15 1.12 3.90 19.27
CA GLY A 15 0.98 4.48 17.92
C GLY A 15 0.81 3.46 16.79
N GLU A 16 0.94 2.15 17.06
CA GLU A 16 0.52 1.13 16.11
C GLU A 16 -1.01 1.06 16.04
N SER A 17 -1.57 0.48 14.97
CA SER A 17 -3.02 0.50 14.73
C SER A 17 -3.67 -0.87 14.90
N CYS A 18 -4.91 -0.86 15.40
CA CYS A 18 -5.73 -2.06 15.46
C CYS A 18 -6.14 -2.53 14.05
N ALA A 19 -5.98 -3.81 13.77
CA ALA A 19 -6.32 -4.35 12.46
C ALA A 19 -7.82 -4.32 12.12
N LEU A 20 -8.72 -4.22 13.11
CA LEU A 20 -10.16 -4.10 12.88
C LEU A 20 -10.60 -2.63 12.69
N CYS A 21 -10.47 -1.80 13.72
CA CYS A 21 -11.00 -0.43 13.70
C CYS A 21 -10.03 0.61 13.09
N LYS A 22 -8.78 0.22 12.84
CA LYS A 22 -7.70 1.09 12.31
C LYS A 22 -7.33 2.29 13.19
N ALA A 23 -7.89 2.39 14.40
CA ALA A 23 -7.49 3.41 15.38
C ALA A 23 -6.10 3.05 15.98
N PRO A 24 -5.25 4.06 16.24
CA PRO A 24 -3.97 3.86 16.92
C PRO A 24 -4.17 3.50 18.39
N PHE A 25 -3.27 2.70 18.95
CA PHE A 25 -3.26 2.35 20.37
C PHE A 25 -2.75 3.53 21.21
N ALA A 26 -3.50 3.85 22.25
CA ALA A 26 -3.18 4.85 23.26
C ALA A 26 -2.66 4.18 24.55
N PRO A 27 -1.82 4.89 25.33
CA PRO A 27 -1.44 4.40 26.65
C PRO A 27 -2.67 4.25 27.56
N GLY A 28 -2.85 3.05 28.11
CA GLY A 28 -4.00 2.65 28.90
C GLY A 28 -4.89 1.62 28.20
N ASP A 29 -4.75 1.45 26.88
CA ASP A 29 -5.53 0.49 26.11
C ASP A 29 -5.08 -0.95 26.40
N ASP A 30 -6.04 -1.86 26.45
CA ASP A 30 -5.78 -3.29 26.49
C ASP A 30 -5.86 -3.87 25.08
N ILE A 31 -4.77 -4.53 24.67
CA ILE A 31 -4.60 -5.10 23.34
C ILE A 31 -4.43 -6.62 23.39
N VAL A 32 -4.87 -7.27 22.33
CA VAL A 32 -4.74 -8.70 22.07
C VAL A 32 -3.80 -8.86 20.89
N ILE A 33 -2.80 -9.73 21.07
CA ILE A 33 -1.88 -10.11 20.01
C ILE A 33 -2.35 -11.47 19.51
N CYS A 34 -2.67 -11.56 18.21
CA CYS A 34 -3.06 -12.82 17.60
C CYS A 34 -1.88 -13.82 17.63
N PRO A 35 -2.09 -15.07 18.05
CA PRO A 35 -1.02 -16.06 18.17
C PRO A 35 -0.45 -16.54 16.82
N GLU A 36 -1.21 -16.39 15.73
CA GLU A 36 -0.81 -16.91 14.40
C GLU A 36 0.04 -15.92 13.61
N ASP A 37 -0.34 -14.65 13.59
CA ASP A 37 0.24 -13.62 12.71
C ASP A 37 0.79 -12.41 13.46
N ALA A 38 0.77 -12.45 14.81
CA ALA A 38 1.15 -11.35 15.70
C ALA A 38 0.38 -10.03 15.45
N THR A 39 -0.75 -10.08 14.73
CA THR A 39 -1.57 -8.89 14.46
C THR A 39 -2.27 -8.43 15.74
N ARG A 40 -2.23 -7.12 15.98
CA ARG A 40 -2.75 -6.49 17.20
C ARG A 40 -4.15 -5.95 17.05
N HIS A 41 -4.95 -6.15 18.09
CA HIS A 41 -6.34 -5.72 18.16
C HIS A 41 -6.63 -5.13 19.53
N HIS A 42 -7.52 -4.16 19.63
CA HIS A 42 -8.09 -3.82 20.95
C HIS A 42 -8.86 -5.05 21.46
N VAL A 43 -8.83 -5.30 22.77
CA VAL A 43 -9.69 -6.31 23.41
C VAL A 43 -11.17 -6.19 22.99
N PRO A 44 -11.79 -4.99 23.01
CA PRO A 44 -13.18 -4.83 22.54
C PRO A 44 -13.36 -5.16 21.05
N CYS A 45 -12.40 -4.79 20.20
CA CYS A 45 -12.45 -5.10 18.77
C CYS A 45 -12.33 -6.60 18.50
N TRP A 46 -11.44 -7.29 19.22
CA TRP A 46 -11.28 -8.73 19.11
C TRP A 46 -12.57 -9.48 19.46
N ARG A 47 -13.21 -9.09 20.57
CA ARG A 47 -14.51 -9.65 20.98
C ARG A 47 -15.63 -9.32 20.00
N ALA A 48 -15.68 -8.08 19.51
CA ALA A 48 -16.66 -7.66 18.50
C ALA A 48 -16.51 -8.43 17.18
N ASN A 49 -15.29 -8.85 16.84
CA ASN A 49 -15.00 -9.71 15.69
C ASN A 49 -15.21 -11.21 15.96
N GLY A 50 -15.89 -11.57 17.05
CA GLY A 50 -16.17 -12.96 17.42
C GLY A 50 -14.95 -13.74 17.92
N GLY A 51 -13.96 -13.04 18.48
CA GLY A 51 -12.75 -13.67 19.02
C GLY A 51 -11.77 -14.15 17.93
N LYS A 52 -11.73 -13.46 16.79
CA LYS A 52 -10.94 -13.83 15.61
C LYS A 52 -10.09 -12.68 15.10
N CYS A 53 -8.99 -13.02 14.43
CA CYS A 53 -8.14 -12.06 13.75
C CYS A 53 -8.89 -11.39 12.58
N ALA A 54 -8.70 -10.09 12.42
CA ALA A 54 -9.25 -9.31 11.30
C ALA A 54 -8.24 -9.14 10.14
N ALA A 55 -7.03 -9.68 10.27
CA ALA A 55 -6.04 -9.65 9.19
C ALA A 55 -6.48 -10.52 8.01
N LEU A 56 -6.23 -10.04 6.80
CA LEU A 56 -6.53 -10.77 5.56
C LEU A 56 -5.77 -12.11 5.53
N GLY A 57 -6.51 -13.21 5.42
CA GLY A 57 -5.96 -14.56 5.28
C GLY A 57 -5.55 -15.23 6.59
N CYS A 58 -5.68 -14.56 7.75
CA CYS A 58 -5.39 -15.17 9.04
C CYS A 58 -6.63 -15.89 9.61
N GLN A 59 -6.43 -17.09 10.16
CA GLN A 59 -7.48 -17.90 10.81
C GLN A 59 -7.33 -17.94 12.35
N GLY A 60 -6.43 -17.12 12.89
CA GLY A 60 -6.18 -17.04 14.32
C GLY A 60 -7.44 -16.65 15.09
N HIS A 61 -7.72 -17.40 16.15
CA HIS A 61 -8.89 -17.22 17.00
C HIS A 61 -8.56 -17.60 18.44
N GLY A 62 -9.37 -17.13 19.38
CA GLY A 62 -9.21 -17.46 20.79
C GLY A 62 -9.98 -16.53 21.70
N GLU A 63 -10.27 -17.04 22.91
CA GLU A 63 -10.92 -16.25 23.95
C GLU A 63 -9.89 -15.42 24.71
N VAL A 64 -10.26 -14.18 25.06
CA VAL A 64 -9.40 -13.25 25.80
C VAL A 64 -9.69 -13.41 27.28
N ASP A 65 -8.67 -13.77 28.05
CA ASP A 65 -8.78 -13.78 29.50
C ASP A 65 -9.13 -12.37 29.98
N SER A 66 -10.19 -12.24 30.77
CA SER A 66 -10.52 -10.97 31.40
C SER A 66 -9.72 -10.85 32.69
N PRO A 67 -8.68 -10.00 32.78
CA PRO A 67 -8.26 -9.51 34.07
C PRO A 67 -9.40 -8.63 34.60
N SER A 68 -10.15 -9.17 35.56
CA SER A 68 -11.18 -8.44 36.30
C SER A 68 -10.53 -7.33 37.14
N MET A 69 -10.55 -6.08 36.67
CA MET A 69 -10.46 -4.87 37.52
C MET A 69 -10.99 -3.62 36.75
N PRO A 70 -11.42 -2.55 37.44
CA PRO A 70 -12.65 -1.79 37.16
C PRO A 70 -12.46 -0.74 36.05
N PRO A 71 -13.55 -0.18 35.51
CA PRO A 71 -13.49 0.75 34.40
C PRO A 71 -12.70 2.02 34.80
N PRO A 72 -11.76 2.51 33.96
CA PRO A 72 -11.28 3.87 34.11
C PRO A 72 -12.46 4.79 33.77
N GLN A 73 -12.81 5.64 34.72
CA GLN A 73 -13.83 6.65 34.57
C GLN A 73 -13.50 7.51 33.34
N ALA A 74 -14.51 7.67 32.49
CA ALA A 74 -14.52 8.66 31.44
C ALA A 74 -14.46 10.06 32.08
N GLU A 75 -13.27 10.65 32.15
CA GLU A 75 -13.13 12.10 32.24
C GLU A 75 -13.09 12.64 30.81
N VAL A 76 -14.28 12.99 30.34
CA VAL A 76 -14.47 13.92 29.24
C VAL A 76 -14.06 15.28 29.76
N THR A 77 -12.80 15.68 29.54
CA THR A 77 -12.41 17.08 29.62
C THR A 77 -12.34 17.67 28.22
N ALA A 78 -13.04 18.80 28.11
CA ALA A 78 -13.41 19.50 26.91
C ALA A 78 -12.24 20.20 26.22
N GLU A 79 -12.49 20.53 24.95
CA GLU A 79 -11.96 21.71 24.23
C GLU A 79 -10.44 21.89 24.18
N ASP A 80 -9.87 21.63 23.00
CA ASP A 80 -9.04 22.66 22.36
C ASP A 80 -9.14 22.54 20.83
N GLY A 81 -9.49 23.66 20.22
CA GLY A 81 -9.66 23.83 18.79
C GLY A 81 -8.34 23.74 18.05
N ARG A 82 -7.83 22.52 17.84
CA ARG A 82 -6.68 22.30 16.96
C ARG A 82 -7.16 21.84 15.59
N SER A 83 -7.16 22.81 14.68
CA SER A 83 -7.15 22.68 13.23
C SER A 83 -7.04 21.24 12.74
N LYS A 84 -8.10 20.79 12.07
CA LYS A 84 -8.24 19.52 11.36
C LYS A 84 -7.25 19.41 10.20
N VAL A 85 -5.96 19.51 10.48
CA VAL A 85 -4.91 19.00 9.60
C VAL A 85 -4.81 17.53 9.92
N ARG A 86 -5.69 16.77 9.26
CA ARG A 86 -5.70 15.30 9.28
C ARG A 86 -4.37 14.86 8.66
N ALA A 87 -3.32 14.73 9.46
CA ALA A 87 -2.09 14.07 9.06
C ALA A 87 -2.43 12.60 8.84
N LEU A 88 -2.69 12.24 7.58
CA LEU A 88 -2.74 10.85 7.16
C LEU A 88 -1.41 10.21 7.59
N PRO A 89 -1.42 9.04 8.24
CA PRO A 89 -0.17 8.38 8.58
C PRO A 89 0.58 8.07 7.29
N SER A 90 1.81 8.56 7.17
CA SER A 90 2.74 8.18 6.11
C SER A 90 2.89 6.66 6.12
N SER A 91 2.21 5.98 5.19
CA SER A 91 2.56 4.62 4.84
C SER A 91 3.94 4.68 4.15
N SER A 92 5.00 4.52 4.92
CA SER A 92 6.38 4.57 4.40
C SER A 92 6.64 3.51 3.34
N PHE A 93 5.87 2.42 3.34
CA PHE A 93 5.88 1.40 2.29
C PHE A 93 5.25 1.89 0.98
N GLY A 94 4.24 2.77 1.03
CA GLY A 94 3.58 3.34 -0.14
C GLY A 94 4.39 4.44 -0.82
N CYS A 95 5.11 5.27 -0.05
CA CYS A 95 5.95 6.33 -0.62
C CYS A 95 7.16 5.78 -1.39
N ALA A 96 7.89 4.80 -0.84
CA ALA A 96 9.04 4.22 -1.53
C ALA A 96 8.63 3.41 -2.77
N GLN A 97 7.57 2.60 -2.66
CA GLN A 97 7.04 1.83 -3.79
C GLN A 97 6.43 2.73 -4.88
N SER A 98 5.72 3.80 -4.50
CA SER A 98 5.16 4.77 -5.46
C SER A 98 6.25 5.58 -6.17
N CYS A 99 7.29 6.02 -5.46
CA CYS A 99 8.41 6.74 -6.08
C CYS A 99 9.16 5.86 -7.08
N PHE A 100 9.34 4.58 -6.78
CA PHE A 100 9.96 3.65 -7.72
C PHE A 100 9.13 3.49 -9.00
N LEU A 101 7.81 3.30 -8.89
CA LEU A 101 6.93 3.17 -10.04
C LEU A 101 6.87 4.45 -10.89
N ILE A 102 6.79 5.62 -10.26
CA ILE A 102 6.79 6.90 -10.97
C ILE A 102 8.12 7.12 -11.71
N SER A 103 9.25 6.81 -11.06
CA SER A 103 10.58 6.93 -11.66
C SER A 103 10.74 6.00 -12.87
N VAL A 104 10.37 4.73 -12.73
CA VAL A 104 10.41 3.75 -13.83
C VAL A 104 9.49 4.16 -14.99
N GLY A 105 8.27 4.60 -14.68
CA GLY A 105 7.32 5.07 -15.70
C GLY A 105 7.82 6.29 -16.47
N LEU A 106 8.38 7.28 -15.76
CA LEU A 106 8.95 8.48 -16.39
C LEU A 106 10.17 8.13 -17.25
N ALA A 107 11.05 7.23 -16.79
CA ALA A 107 12.21 6.78 -17.55
C ALA A 107 11.79 6.10 -18.87
N LEU A 108 10.81 5.19 -18.82
CA LEU A 108 10.30 4.52 -20.02
C LEU A 108 9.65 5.51 -21.00
N LEU A 109 8.89 6.48 -20.50
CA LEU A 109 8.26 7.50 -21.32
C LEU A 109 9.29 8.41 -22.01
N LEU A 110 10.30 8.88 -21.28
CA LEU A 110 11.38 9.70 -21.85
C LEU A 110 12.21 8.92 -22.86
N PHE A 111 12.49 7.64 -22.58
CA PHE A 111 13.18 6.77 -23.52
C PHE A 111 12.38 6.58 -24.82
N ALA A 112 11.07 6.32 -24.72
CA ALA A 112 10.20 6.19 -25.88
C ALA A 112 10.17 7.49 -26.72
N ILE A 113 9.97 8.65 -26.09
CA ILE A 113 9.97 9.95 -26.78
C ILE A 113 11.33 10.21 -27.43
N SER A 114 12.43 9.90 -26.75
CA SER A 114 13.77 10.10 -27.29
C SER A 114 14.03 9.19 -28.50
N CYS A 115 13.61 7.93 -28.43
CA CYS A 115 13.70 7.00 -29.56
C CYS A 115 12.88 7.50 -30.76
N PHE A 116 11.63 7.91 -30.54
CA PHE A 116 10.77 8.43 -31.61
C PHE A 116 11.29 9.74 -32.18
N GLY A 117 11.73 10.67 -31.33
CA GLY A 117 12.28 11.96 -31.74
C GLY A 117 13.58 11.81 -32.52
N LEU A 118 14.50 10.97 -32.03
CA LEU A 118 15.75 10.69 -32.72
C LEU A 118 15.51 9.98 -34.05
N TRP A 119 14.56 9.03 -34.09
CA TRP A 119 14.15 8.37 -35.32
C TRP A 119 13.56 9.36 -36.33
N ALA A 120 12.64 10.24 -35.91
CA ALA A 120 12.04 11.25 -36.78
C ALA A 120 13.05 12.26 -37.31
N ILE A 121 14.02 12.68 -36.50
CA ILE A 121 15.10 13.57 -36.94
C ILE A 121 15.98 12.87 -37.98
N LEU A 122 16.35 11.61 -37.72
CA LEU A 122 17.16 10.83 -38.65
C LEU A 122 16.43 10.63 -39.99
N ASP A 123 15.13 10.32 -39.93
CA ASP A 123 14.26 10.16 -41.10
C ASP A 123 14.16 11.46 -41.91
N TYR A 124 13.91 12.59 -41.24
CA TYR A 124 13.90 13.91 -41.87
C TYR A 124 15.23 14.23 -42.56
N VAL A 125 16.37 13.99 -41.89
CA VAL A 125 17.71 14.23 -42.47
C VAL A 125 17.95 13.32 -43.68
N LEU A 126 17.58 12.04 -43.60
CA LEU A 126 17.78 11.10 -44.71
C LEU A 126 16.98 11.50 -45.96
N ILE A 127 15.72 11.89 -45.76
CA ILE A 127 14.79 12.20 -46.86
C ILE A 127 15.09 13.59 -47.44
N GLU A 128 15.17 14.61 -46.60
CA GLU A 128 15.21 16.01 -47.04
C GLU A 128 16.63 16.50 -47.36
N ILE A 129 17.65 16.01 -46.65
CA ILE A 129 19.04 16.49 -46.81
C ILE A 129 19.83 15.55 -47.73
N LEU A 130 19.71 14.23 -47.53
CA LEU A 130 20.47 13.25 -48.31
C LEU A 130 19.73 12.71 -49.54
N GLY A 131 18.41 12.94 -49.66
CA GLY A 131 17.60 12.46 -50.79
C GLY A 131 17.58 10.93 -50.91
N TRP A 132 17.83 10.20 -49.82
CA TRP A 132 17.83 8.74 -49.80
C TRP A 132 16.46 8.24 -49.35
N PRO A 133 15.62 7.69 -50.26
CA PRO A 133 14.35 7.10 -49.85
C PRO A 133 14.63 5.82 -49.06
N TYR A 134 14.53 5.89 -47.73
CA TYR A 134 14.70 4.75 -46.84
C TYR A 134 13.54 3.75 -47.06
N ARG A 135 13.81 2.59 -47.68
CA ARG A 135 12.86 1.46 -47.66
C ARG A 135 12.92 0.81 -46.26
N ALA A 136 11.86 0.98 -45.48
CA ALA A 136 11.73 0.27 -44.21
C ALA A 136 11.81 -1.26 -44.45
N PRO A 137 12.70 -2.01 -43.76
CA PRO A 137 12.84 -3.46 -43.94
C PRO A 137 11.61 -4.26 -43.46
N LEU A 138 10.65 -3.64 -42.76
CA LEU A 138 9.46 -4.30 -42.22
C LEU A 138 8.29 -4.46 -43.19
N THR A 139 8.34 -3.89 -44.40
CA THR A 139 7.27 -4.08 -45.39
C THR A 139 7.17 -5.52 -45.93
N GLY A 140 8.16 -6.38 -45.67
CA GLY A 140 8.12 -7.81 -46.00
C GLY A 140 7.50 -8.73 -44.93
N LEU A 141 7.32 -8.28 -43.69
CA LEU A 141 6.86 -9.12 -42.56
C LEU A 141 5.40 -8.91 -42.16
N ILE A 142 4.76 -7.84 -42.64
CA ILE A 142 3.35 -7.54 -42.39
C ILE A 142 2.38 -8.64 -42.92
N PRO A 143 2.63 -9.38 -44.01
CA PRO A 143 1.71 -10.43 -44.44
C PRO A 143 1.63 -11.62 -43.46
N TRP A 144 2.70 -11.88 -42.70
CA TRP A 144 2.82 -13.06 -41.84
C TRP A 144 2.15 -12.87 -40.47
N LEU A 145 2.11 -11.64 -39.96
CA LEU A 145 1.47 -11.32 -38.68
C LEU A 145 -0.07 -11.43 -38.75
N PHE A 146 -0.69 -11.11 -39.89
CA PHE A 146 -2.13 -11.32 -40.09
C PHE A 146 -2.54 -12.79 -40.22
N LEU A 147 -1.63 -13.65 -40.73
CA LEU A 147 -1.88 -15.08 -40.92
C LEU A 147 -1.89 -15.85 -39.59
N VAL A 148 -1.05 -15.44 -38.62
CA VAL A 148 -0.98 -16.06 -37.28
C VAL A 148 -2.19 -15.69 -36.41
N ILE A 149 -2.76 -14.50 -36.58
CA ILE A 149 -3.93 -14.04 -35.79
C ILE A 149 -5.25 -14.65 -36.29
N SER A 150 -5.34 -15.06 -37.57
CA SER A 150 -6.55 -15.70 -38.11
C SER A 150 -6.63 -17.21 -37.83
N PHE A 151 -5.58 -17.83 -37.28
CA PHE A 151 -5.51 -19.27 -37.01
C PHE A 151 -5.51 -19.65 -35.51
N SER A 152 -5.71 -18.69 -34.61
CA SER A 152 -5.78 -18.93 -33.16
C SER A 152 -7.16 -18.65 -32.57
#